data_AF-A0A367E916-F1
#
_entry.id   AF-A0A367E916-F1
#
_cell.length_a   1.000
_cell.length_b   1.000
_cell.length_c   1.000
_cell.angle_alpha   90.00
_cell.angle_beta   90.00
_cell.angle_gamma   90.00
#
_symmetry.space_group_name_H-M   'P 1'
#
loop_
_entity.id
_entity.type
_entity.pdbx_description
1 polymer ?
#
loop_
_entity_poly.entity_id
_entity_poly.type
_entity_poly.pdbx_seq_one_letter_code
_entity_poly.pdbx_strand_id
1 'polypeptide(L)'
;MQAEGPNPGTCCRCDLPVRHRALIAIIETGSGPGGSAYACLPCARDYAKTALAPDWIGETIAHTEAVRLAWDEEGDGDAAPPL
;
A
#
# COMPACT_ATOMS: atom_id res chain seq x y z
N MET A 1 7.05 2.26 15.45
CA MET A 1 6.23 1.03 15.52
C MET A 1 5.04 1.23 14.61
N GLN A 2 5.15 0.90 13.33
CA GLN A 2 4.04 0.89 12.40
C GLN A 2 4.04 -0.47 11.68
N ALA A 3 2.88 -1.12 11.76
CA ALA A 3 2.50 -2.48 11.39
C ALA A 3 3.47 -3.31 10.52
N GLU A 4 4.08 -4.33 11.12
CA GLU A 4 4.74 -5.47 10.44
C GLU A 4 3.69 -6.42 9.82
N GLY A 5 2.84 -5.92 8.91
CA GLY A 5 1.72 -6.72 8.38
C GLY A 5 1.02 -6.12 7.15
N PRO A 6 0.01 -6.81 6.60
CA PRO A 6 -0.75 -6.37 5.45
C PRO A 6 -1.42 -5.03 5.76
N ASN A 7 -1.57 -4.21 4.73
CA ASN A 7 -2.30 -2.97 4.78
C ASN A 7 -3.57 -3.13 3.92
N PRO A 8 -4.62 -3.80 4.42
CA PRO A 8 -5.82 -4.02 3.65
C PRO A 8 -6.61 -2.72 3.46
N GLY A 9 -7.28 -2.60 2.33
CA GLY A 9 -8.17 -1.48 2.05
C GLY A 9 -8.50 -1.35 0.57
N THR A 10 -9.23 -0.29 0.23
CA THR A 10 -9.60 0.02 -1.14
C THR A 10 -8.47 0.78 -1.83
N CYS A 11 -8.11 0.36 -3.06
CA CYS A 11 -7.21 1.12 -3.90
C CYS A 11 -7.86 2.43 -4.33
N CYS A 12 -7.23 3.58 -4.07
CA CYS A 12 -7.79 4.89 -4.40
C CYS A 12 -7.90 5.20 -5.91
N ARG A 13 -7.41 4.30 -6.79
CA ARG A 13 -7.39 4.50 -8.23
C ARG A 13 -8.36 3.60 -9.00
N CYS A 14 -8.49 2.34 -8.58
CA CYS A 14 -9.35 1.36 -9.26
C CYS A 14 -10.51 0.86 -8.40
N ASP A 15 -10.64 1.37 -7.16
CA ASP A 15 -11.70 1.04 -6.20
C ASP A 15 -11.81 -0.44 -5.82
N LEU A 16 -10.84 -1.26 -6.23
CA LEU A 16 -10.80 -2.67 -5.84
C LEU A 16 -10.30 -2.82 -4.40
N PRO A 17 -10.92 -3.71 -3.60
CA PRO A 17 -10.38 -4.10 -2.30
C PRO A 17 -9.10 -4.91 -2.50
N VAL A 18 -8.05 -4.57 -1.76
CA VAL A 18 -6.76 -5.26 -1.80
C VAL A 18 -6.24 -5.50 -0.39
N ARG A 19 -5.47 -6.57 -0.22
CA ARG A 19 -4.83 -6.92 1.06
C ARG A 19 -3.55 -6.11 1.31
N HIS A 20 -2.88 -5.67 0.24
CA HIS A 20 -1.65 -4.89 0.31
C HIS A 20 -1.78 -3.64 -0.56
N ARG A 21 -1.65 -2.47 0.06
CA ARG A 21 -1.63 -1.17 -0.61
C ARG A 21 -0.39 -0.38 -0.22
N ALA A 22 0.25 0.22 -1.23
CA ALA A 22 1.38 1.10 -1.05
C ALA A 22 0.89 2.52 -0.77
N LEU A 23 1.57 3.23 0.13
CA LEU A 23 1.43 4.67 0.29
C LEU A 23 1.95 5.34 -1.00
N ILE A 24 1.13 6.19 -1.62
CA ILE A 24 1.50 6.89 -2.87
C ILE A 24 1.49 8.41 -2.75
N ALA A 25 0.82 8.98 -1.75
CA ALA A 25 0.87 10.41 -1.47
C ALA A 25 0.64 10.69 0.00
N ILE A 26 1.34 11.70 0.51
CA ILE A 26 1.06 12.34 1.80
C ILE A 26 0.44 13.71 1.47
N ILE A 27 -0.75 13.96 1.99
CA ILE A 27 -1.50 15.19 1.75
C ILE A 27 -1.36 16.04 3.01
N GLU A 28 -0.44 16.98 3.00
CA GLU A 28 -0.30 17.95 4.07
C GLU A 28 -1.23 19.14 3.82
N THR A 29 -1.97 19.55 4.84
CA THR A 29 -2.80 20.76 4.79
C THR A 29 -2.43 21.65 5.98
N GLY A 30 -2.22 22.94 5.73
CA GLY A 30 -1.65 23.84 6.75
C GLY A 30 -2.53 24.05 7.98
N SER A 31 -3.86 24.06 7.81
CA SER A 31 -4.83 24.24 8.90
C SER A 31 -6.00 23.24 8.86
N GLY A 32 -5.97 22.30 7.92
CA GLY A 32 -7.01 21.29 7.73
C GLY A 32 -6.58 19.90 8.19
N PRO A 33 -7.47 18.90 8.08
CA PRO A 33 -7.06 17.51 8.22
C PRO A 33 -6.13 17.13 7.07
N GLY A 34 -4.92 16.70 7.39
CA GLY A 34 -4.03 16.02 6.45
C GLY A 34 -4.56 14.63 6.10
N GLY A 35 -3.92 13.98 5.13
CA GLY A 35 -4.33 12.66 4.68
C GLY A 35 -3.21 11.87 4.01
N SER A 36 -3.53 10.67 3.59
CA SER A 36 -2.64 9.82 2.82
C SER A 36 -3.44 9.06 1.78
N ALA A 37 -2.88 8.92 0.58
CA ALA A 37 -3.48 8.13 -0.49
C ALA A 37 -2.73 6.81 -0.63
N TYR A 38 -3.50 5.74 -0.83
CA TYR A 38 -2.97 4.38 -0.94
C TYR A 38 -3.49 3.69 -2.19
N ALA A 39 -2.62 2.99 -2.91
CA ALA A 39 -2.96 2.26 -4.13
C ALA A 39 -2.46 0.81 -4.09
N CYS A 40 -3.14 -0.07 -4.83
CA CYS A 40 -2.63 -1.41 -5.09
C CYS A 40 -1.32 -1.36 -5.88
N LEU A 41 -0.50 -2.41 -5.80
CA LEU A 41 0.82 -2.45 -6.43
C LEU A 41 0.82 -2.11 -7.93
N PRO A 42 -0.08 -2.64 -8.79
CA PRO A 42 -0.13 -2.23 -10.20
C PRO A 42 -0.39 -0.72 -10.38
N CYS A 43 -1.38 -0.17 -9.69
CA CYS A 43 -1.72 1.24 -9.78
C CYS A 43 -0.64 2.16 -9.21
N ALA A 44 0.07 1.72 -8.16
CA ALA A 44 1.20 2.45 -7.59
C ALA A 44 2.37 2.50 -8.58
N ARG A 45 2.71 1.37 -9.22
CA ARG A 45 3.75 1.30 -10.26
C ARG A 45 3.43 2.17 -11.47
N ASP A 46 2.16 2.25 -11.86
CA ASP A 46 1.75 3.14 -12.95
C ASP A 46 1.80 4.62 -12.55
N TYR A 47 1.46 4.95 -11.30
CA TYR A 47 1.60 6.31 -10.80
C TYR A 47 3.06 6.74 -10.67
N ALA A 48 3.96 5.84 -10.27
CA ALA A 48 5.40 6.09 -10.17
C ALA A 48 6.07 6.49 -11.50
N LYS A 49 5.42 6.25 -12.65
CA LYS A 49 5.90 6.67 -13.98
C LYS A 49 5.54 8.12 -14.31
N THR A 50 4.76 8.79 -13.47
CA THR A 50 4.28 10.15 -13.74
C THR A 50 5.21 11.20 -13.14
N ALA A 51 5.24 12.39 -13.73
CA ALA A 51 6.00 13.53 -13.20
C ALA A 51 5.48 14.06 -11.84
N LEU A 52 4.31 13.58 -11.39
CA LEU A 52 3.70 13.94 -10.11
C LEU A 52 4.05 12.95 -9.00
N ALA A 53 4.77 11.87 -9.32
CA ALA A 53 5.15 10.86 -8.35
C ALA A 53 6.16 11.44 -7.34
N PRO A 54 5.96 11.26 -6.02
CA PRO A 54 6.97 11.61 -5.04
C PRO A 54 8.24 10.75 -5.22
N ASP A 55 9.41 11.34 -4.98
CA ASP A 55 10.71 10.65 -5.16
C ASP A 55 10.82 9.37 -4.31
N TRP A 56 10.15 9.33 -3.16
CA TRP A 56 10.15 8.20 -2.23
C TRP A 56 9.22 7.04 -2.63
N ILE A 57 8.41 7.17 -3.68
CA ILE A 57 7.39 6.16 -4.03
C ILE A 57 7.98 4.78 -4.35
N GLY A 58 9.22 4.73 -4.87
CA GLY A 58 9.90 3.48 -5.15
C GLY A 58 10.12 2.64 -3.89
N GLU A 59 10.47 3.30 -2.78
CA GLU A 59 10.71 2.64 -1.49
C GLU A 59 9.40 2.08 -0.91
N THR A 60 8.29 2.82 -1.01
CA THR A 60 6.99 2.36 -0.49
C THR A 60 6.42 1.20 -1.31
N ILE A 61 6.62 1.20 -2.63
CA ILE A 61 6.28 0.07 -3.49
C ILE A 61 7.12 -1.15 -3.12
N ALA A 62 8.45 -1.01 -3.04
CA ALA A 62 9.35 -2.13 -2.71
C ALA A 62 9.05 -2.72 -1.33
N HIS A 63 8.80 -1.88 -0.33
CA HIS A 63 8.38 -2.33 1.00
C HIS A 63 7.07 -3.12 0.96
N THR A 64 6.07 -2.62 0.24
CA THR A 64 4.77 -3.30 0.12
C THR A 64 4.89 -4.64 -0.62
N GLU A 65 5.77 -4.74 -1.62
CA GLU A 65 6.08 -6.00 -2.30
C GLU A 65 6.73 -7.02 -1.37
N ALA A 66 7.70 -6.59 -0.56
CA ALA A 66 8.35 -7.45 0.42
C ALA A 66 7.35 -7.98 1.46
N VAL A 67 6.47 -7.11 1.98
CA VAL A 67 5.40 -7.52 2.91
C VAL A 67 4.43 -8.50 2.26
N ARG A 68 4.03 -8.26 1.00
CA ARG A 68 3.15 -9.18 0.26
C ARG A 68 3.79 -10.56 0.12
N LEU A 69 5.06 -10.61 -0.28
CA LEU A 69 5.78 -11.88 -0.45
C LEU A 69 5.90 -12.64 0.88
N ALA A 70 6.34 -11.97 1.94
CA ALA A 70 6.46 -12.59 3.27
C ALA A 70 5.12 -13.19 3.74
N TRP A 71 4.01 -12.48 3.53
CA TRP A 71 2.67 -12.94 3.91
C TRP A 71 2.10 -14.03 3.00
N ASP A 72 2.42 -14.01 1.72
CA ASP A 72 2.04 -15.08 0.78
C ASP A 72 2.79 -16.38 1.13
N GLU A 73 4.04 -16.28 1.59
CA GLU A 73 4.86 -17.41 2.06
C GLU A 73 4.38 -17.96 3.41
N GLU A 74 3.98 -17.10 4.35
CA GLU A 74 3.40 -17.52 5.63
C GLU A 74 1.97 -18.08 5.48
N GLY A 75 1.22 -17.62 4.48
CA GLY A 75 -0.15 -18.05 4.17
C GLY A 75 -0.29 -19.47 3.60
N ASP A 76 0.80 -20.13 3.21
CA ASP A 76 0.82 -21.55 2.85
C ASP A 76 0.85 -22.48 4.10
N GLY A 77 1.01 -21.91 5.30
CA GLY A 77 1.10 -22.62 6.57
C GLY A 77 -0.05 -22.40 7.56
N ASP A 78 -0.89 -21.38 7.39
CA ASP A 78 -1.94 -21.04 8.35
C ASP A 78 -3.25 -20.67 7.64
N ALA A 79 -4.09 -21.70 7.45
CA ALA A 79 -5.51 -21.49 7.19
C ALA A 79 -6.06 -20.61 8.33
N ALA A 80 -6.64 -19.46 7.97
CA ALA A 80 -7.19 -18.49 8.92
C ALA A 80 -7.96 -19.17 10.06
N PRO A 81 -7.83 -18.70 11.33
CA PRO A 81 -8.64 -19.24 12.40
C PRO A 81 -10.12 -19.01 12.05
N PRO A 82 -11.00 -20.01 12.25
CA PRO A 82 -12.43 -19.81 12.05
C PRO A 82 -12.94 -18.78 13.07
N LEU A 83 -13.96 -18.03 12.61
CA LEU A 83 -14.69 -16.95 13.29
C LEU A 83 -14.96 -17.19 14.79
#